data_AF-A0A0S8ADP2-F1
#
_entry.id   AF-A0A0S8ADP2-F1
#
_cell.length_a   1.000
_cell.length_b   1.000
_cell.length_c   1.000
_cell.angle_alpha   90.00
_cell.angle_beta   90.00
_cell.angle_gamma   90.00
#
_symmetry.space_group_name_H-M   'P 1'
#
loop_
_entity.id
_entity.type
_entity.pdbx_description
1 polymer ?
#
loop_
_entity_poly.entity_id
_entity_poly.type
_entity_poly.pdbx_seq_one_letter_code
_entity_poly.pdbx_strand_id
1 'polypeptide(L)'
;MKVNKYFLIFWVFFSTLFLTAVKGYSQTCPFPVRLAEDSSDHLTIQSAYDYASLSWTDFTLLLVAETVTEDLIIDSGSVLLDGGYDCSFSTKTSSTEILGSIAVSVGAVIF
;
A
#
# COMPACT_ATOMS: atom_id res chain seq x y z
N MET A 1 -40.85 -7.28 40.73
CA MET A 1 -40.36 -7.76 39.42
C MET A 1 -39.09 -8.58 39.68
N LYS A 2 -39.14 -9.92 39.56
CA LYS A 2 -38.00 -10.82 39.88
C LYS A 2 -37.10 -10.91 38.65
N VAL A 3 -35.95 -10.22 38.67
CA VAL A 3 -34.94 -10.32 37.62
C VAL A 3 -34.25 -11.67 37.75
N ASN A 4 -34.32 -12.48 36.69
CA ASN A 4 -33.78 -13.83 36.66
C ASN A 4 -32.25 -13.80 36.56
N LYS A 5 -31.54 -14.48 37.48
CA LYS A 5 -30.07 -14.48 37.56
C LYS A 5 -29.38 -14.96 36.28
N TYR A 6 -30.08 -15.72 35.44
CA TYR A 6 -29.58 -16.19 34.15
C TYR A 6 -29.57 -15.11 33.05
N PHE A 7 -30.32 -14.00 33.21
CA PHE A 7 -30.38 -12.93 32.21
C PHE A 7 -29.10 -12.08 32.18
N LEU A 8 -28.42 -11.94 33.32
CA LEU A 8 -27.16 -11.19 33.42
C LEU A 8 -25.96 -11.97 32.86
N ILE A 9 -26.00 -13.31 32.92
CA ILE A 9 -24.88 -14.16 32.45
C ILE A 9 -24.82 -14.18 30.91
N PHE A 10 -25.98 -14.15 30.25
CA PHE A 10 -26.05 -14.16 28.79
C PHE A 10 -25.52 -12.86 28.16
N TRP A 11 -25.67 -11.73 28.86
CA TRP A 11 -25.19 -10.44 28.36
C TRP A 11 -23.67 -10.27 28.48
N VAL A 12 -23.06 -10.87 29.51
CA VAL A 12 -21.59 -10.88 29.67
C VAL A 12 -20.92 -11.79 28.64
N PHE A 13 -21.55 -12.91 28.25
CA PHE A 13 -21.01 -13.81 27.22
C PHE A 13 -21.14 -13.27 25.79
N PHE A 14 -22.14 -12.45 25.51
CA PHE A 14 -22.30 -11.83 24.19
C PHE A 14 -21.37 -10.62 24.00
N SER A 15 -20.92 -9.99 25.09
CA SER A 15 -20.01 -8.84 25.04
C SER A 15 -18.53 -9.21 24.90
N THR A 16 -18.15 -10.48 25.06
CA THR A 16 -16.75 -10.93 24.89
C THR A 16 -16.42 -11.44 23.49
N LEU A 17 -17.38 -11.43 22.56
CA LEU A 17 -17.22 -11.94 21.20
C LEU A 17 -17.13 -10.85 20.13
N PHE A 18 -16.53 -9.71 20.47
CA PHE A 18 -16.01 -8.75 19.49
C PHE A 18 -14.55 -8.43 19.81
N LEU A 19 -13.73 -9.48 19.91
CA LEU A 19 -12.33 -9.38 19.53
C LEU A 19 -12.29 -9.52 18.00
N THR A 20 -12.67 -8.46 17.27
CA THR A 20 -12.14 -8.33 15.92
C THR A 20 -10.64 -8.28 16.09
N ALA A 21 -9.98 -9.36 15.70
CA ALA A 21 -8.55 -9.38 15.49
C ALA A 21 -8.25 -8.20 14.58
N VAL A 22 -7.77 -7.10 15.17
CA VAL A 22 -6.94 -6.17 14.43
C VAL A 22 -5.78 -7.05 14.00
N LYS A 23 -5.83 -7.53 12.76
CA LYS A 23 -4.60 -7.90 12.06
C LYS A 23 -3.84 -6.58 11.92
N GLY A 24 -3.26 -6.11 13.02
CA GLY A 24 -2.10 -5.26 13.00
C GLY A 24 -0.96 -6.15 12.52
N TYR A 25 -1.04 -6.56 11.26
CA TYR A 25 0.11 -7.06 10.56
C TYR A 25 0.90 -5.82 10.20
N SER A 26 1.61 -5.28 11.19
CA SER A 26 2.71 -4.35 10.96
C SER A 26 3.88 -5.16 10.38
N GLN A 27 3.64 -5.90 9.30
CA GLN A 27 4.74 -6.23 8.41
C GLN A 27 4.83 -5.09 7.43
N THR A 28 5.86 -4.27 7.61
CA THR A 28 6.40 -3.47 6.52
C THR A 28 6.72 -4.42 5.37
N CYS A 29 6.15 -4.19 4.19
CA CYS A 29 6.52 -4.95 3.00
C CYS A 29 8.03 -4.73 2.73
N PRO A 30 8.85 -5.78 2.61
CA PRO A 30 10.29 -5.62 2.45
C PRO A 30 10.67 -4.87 1.17
N PHE A 31 9.80 -4.94 0.15
CA PHE A 31 9.89 -4.17 -1.08
C PHE A 31 8.51 -3.56 -1.37
N PRO A 32 8.31 -2.26 -1.12
CA PRO A 32 7.01 -1.62 -1.25
C PRO A 32 6.61 -1.30 -2.69
N VAL A 33 7.50 -1.53 -3.66
CA VAL A 33 7.28 -1.19 -5.07
C VAL A 33 7.62 -2.37 -5.97
N ARG A 34 6.75 -2.66 -6.95
CA ARG A 34 7.00 -3.64 -8.01
C ARG A 34 6.83 -3.00 -9.37
N LEU A 35 7.79 -3.22 -10.26
CA LEU A 35 7.65 -2.84 -11.67
C LEU A 35 6.75 -3.85 -12.39
N ALA A 36 5.71 -3.38 -13.08
CA ALA A 36 4.76 -4.28 -13.74
C ALA A 36 5.36 -5.01 -14.95
N GLU A 37 6.35 -4.39 -15.58
CA GLU A 37 6.94 -4.80 -16.85
C GLU A 37 7.79 -6.06 -16.72
N ASP A 38 8.48 -6.23 -15.60
CA ASP A 38 9.37 -7.38 -15.36
C ASP A 38 9.20 -8.01 -13.96
N SER A 39 8.28 -7.50 -13.14
CA SER A 39 8.04 -7.95 -11.77
C SER A 39 9.24 -7.78 -10.83
N SER A 40 10.16 -6.86 -11.14
CA SER A 40 11.24 -6.50 -10.24
C SER A 40 10.72 -5.73 -9.02
N ASP A 41 11.19 -6.13 -7.84
CA ASP A 41 10.82 -5.56 -6.56
C ASP A 41 11.88 -4.56 -6.09
N HIS A 42 11.43 -3.39 -5.62
CA HIS A 42 12.28 -2.24 -5.29
C HIS A 42 11.97 -1.72 -3.89
N LEU A 43 12.99 -1.12 -3.26
CA LEU A 43 12.90 -0.57 -1.91
C LEU A 43 12.18 0.78 -1.86
N THR A 44 12.25 1.56 -2.94
CA THR A 44 11.63 2.89 -3.04
C THR A 44 11.01 3.09 -4.41
N ILE A 45 10.09 4.05 -4.52
CA ILE A 45 9.48 4.41 -5.81
C ILE A 45 10.54 5.03 -6.72
N GLN A 46 11.43 5.87 -6.17
CA GLN A 46 12.51 6.47 -6.95
C GLN A 46 13.45 5.41 -7.55
N SER A 47 13.85 4.38 -6.80
CA SER A 47 14.76 3.35 -7.34
C SER A 47 14.10 2.52 -8.44
N ALA A 48 12.79 2.28 -8.32
CA ALA A 48 12.02 1.59 -9.35
C ALA A 48 11.90 2.44 -10.63
N TYR A 49 11.63 3.75 -10.48
CA TYR A 49 11.61 4.71 -11.59
C TYR A 49 12.97 4.82 -12.29
N ASP A 50 14.06 4.97 -11.52
CA ASP A 50 15.42 5.08 -12.05
C ASP A 50 15.80 3.83 -12.83
N TYR A 51 15.39 2.65 -12.36
CA TYR A 51 15.61 1.39 -13.06
C TYR A 51 14.78 1.29 -14.34
N ALA A 52 13.49 1.61 -14.27
CA ALA A 52 12.56 1.45 -15.38
C ALA A 52 12.80 2.45 -16.52
N SER A 53 13.11 3.71 -16.20
CA SER A 53 13.33 4.78 -17.17
C SER A 53 14.53 4.53 -18.10
N LEU A 54 15.46 3.65 -17.72
CA LEU A 54 16.56 3.21 -18.57
C LEU A 54 16.12 2.32 -19.74
N SER A 55 14.95 1.68 -19.62
CA SER A 55 14.51 0.63 -20.55
C SER A 55 13.16 0.90 -21.20
N TRP A 56 12.29 1.68 -20.54
CA TRP A 56 10.92 1.94 -21.01
C TRP A 56 10.61 3.44 -21.01
N THR A 57 9.86 3.87 -22.01
CA THR A 57 9.33 5.24 -22.07
C THR A 57 8.00 5.39 -21.34
N ASP A 58 7.21 4.31 -21.24
CA ASP A 58 5.96 4.24 -20.51
C ASP A 58 5.97 2.98 -19.65
N PHE A 59 5.73 3.11 -18.34
CA PHE A 59 5.77 1.96 -17.41
C PHE A 59 4.90 2.17 -16.17
N THR A 60 4.62 1.08 -15.45
CA THR A 60 3.76 1.06 -14.27
C THR A 60 4.50 0.59 -13.03
N LEU A 61 4.48 1.43 -11.99
CA LEU A 61 4.96 1.08 -10.65
C LEU A 61 3.76 0.69 -9.79
N LEU A 62 3.68 -0.59 -9.42
CA LEU A 62 2.70 -1.10 -8.47
C LEU A 62 3.19 -0.76 -7.05
N LEU A 63 2.38 -0.06 -6.26
CA LEU A 63 2.75 0.40 -4.92
C LEU A 63 1.91 -0.32 -3.85
N VAL A 64 2.56 -0.75 -2.78
CA VAL A 64 1.84 -1.37 -1.65
C VAL A 64 0.98 -0.35 -0.90
N ALA A 65 -0.05 -0.83 -0.21
CA ALA A 65 -0.98 -0.08 0.62
C ALA A 65 -0.33 0.38 1.93
N GLU A 66 0.69 1.22 1.83
CA GLU A 66 1.43 1.79 2.96
C GLU A 66 1.65 3.30 2.74
N THR A 67 2.10 3.97 3.79
CA THR A 67 2.61 5.34 3.72
C THR A 67 4.11 5.29 3.44
N VAL A 68 4.52 5.72 2.25
CA VAL A 68 5.91 5.79 1.80
C VAL A 68 6.41 7.22 1.97
N THR A 69 7.55 7.40 2.64
CA THR A 69 8.13 8.73 2.89
C THR A 69 9.36 8.92 1.99
N GLU A 70 9.18 9.57 0.85
CA GLU A 70 10.24 9.85 -0.12
C GLU A 70 9.88 11.04 -1.02
N ASP A 71 10.91 11.68 -1.60
CA ASP A 71 10.78 12.67 -2.67
C ASP A 71 11.02 11.99 -4.03
N LEU A 72 10.20 12.32 -5.02
CA LEU A 72 10.27 11.76 -6.38
C LEU A 72 10.72 12.80 -7.40
N ILE A 73 11.66 12.42 -8.25
CA ILE A 73 12.13 13.18 -9.41
C ILE A 73 11.84 12.37 -10.66
N ILE A 74 10.97 12.91 -11.50
CA ILE A 74 10.58 12.34 -12.80
C ILE A 74 11.15 13.25 -13.88
N ASP A 75 12.11 12.74 -14.62
CA ASP A 75 12.90 13.48 -15.61
C ASP A 75 12.84 12.90 -17.03
N SER A 76 12.05 11.85 -17.24
CA SER A 76 11.77 11.25 -18.54
C SER A 76 10.53 10.36 -18.49
N GLY A 77 10.01 10.02 -19.68
CA GLY A 77 8.95 9.03 -19.84
C GLY A 77 7.61 9.39 -19.18
N SER A 78 6.68 8.44 -19.20
CA SER A 78 5.43 8.48 -18.47
C SER A 78 5.39 7.34 -17.46
N VAL A 79 5.21 7.67 -16.18
CA VAL A 79 5.07 6.67 -15.13
C VAL A 79 3.63 6.65 -14.59
N LEU A 80 3.03 5.46 -14.53
CA LEU A 80 1.79 5.22 -13.78
C LEU A 80 2.15 4.75 -12.38
N LEU A 81 1.74 5.51 -11.36
CA LEU A 81 1.88 5.15 -9.95
C LEU A 81 0.59 4.44 -9.50
N ASP A 82 0.56 3.11 -9.65
CA ASP A 82 -0.63 2.32 -9.34
C ASP A 82 -0.57 1.74 -7.92
N GLY A 83 -1.23 2.40 -6.98
CA GLY A 83 -1.14 2.08 -5.57
C GLY A 83 -2.21 1.15 -5.00
N GLY A 84 -1.98 0.78 -3.74
CA GLY A 84 -2.98 0.11 -2.90
C GLY A 84 -2.82 -1.39 -2.73
N TYR A 85 -1.71 -1.97 -3.16
CA TYR A 85 -1.53 -3.42 -3.16
C TYR A 85 -1.19 -4.04 -1.79
N ASP A 86 -1.55 -5.31 -1.57
CA ASP A 86 -0.89 -6.10 -0.53
C ASP A 86 0.61 -6.34 -0.85
N CYS A 87 1.41 -6.83 0.11
CA CYS A 87 2.85 -7.09 -0.12
C CYS A 87 3.15 -8.13 -1.21
N SER A 88 2.15 -8.84 -1.74
CA SER A 88 2.33 -9.79 -2.84
C SER A 88 2.03 -9.17 -4.21
N PHE A 89 1.55 -7.93 -4.25
CA PHE A 89 1.08 -7.22 -5.43
C PHE A 89 -0.06 -7.95 -6.17
N SER A 90 -0.87 -8.73 -5.44
CA SER A 90 -1.94 -9.53 -6.05
C SER A 90 -3.33 -8.93 -5.85
N THR A 91 -3.55 -8.23 -4.73
CA THR A 91 -4.84 -7.61 -4.42
C THR A 91 -4.66 -6.17 -3.97
N LYS A 92 -5.58 -5.28 -4.39
CA LYS A 92 -5.66 -3.93 -3.85
C LYS A 92 -6.48 -3.93 -2.58
N THR A 93 -5.85 -3.56 -1.48
CA THR A 93 -6.40 -3.60 -0.12
C THR A 93 -6.74 -2.21 0.42
N SER A 94 -6.11 -1.14 -0.10
CA SER A 94 -6.35 0.25 0.31
C SER A 94 -5.75 1.24 -0.72
N SER A 95 -5.39 2.45 -0.30
CA SER A 95 -4.55 3.41 -1.04
C SER A 95 -3.10 3.36 -0.55
N THR A 96 -2.18 3.79 -1.41
CA THR A 96 -0.81 4.16 -1.03
C THR A 96 -0.78 5.66 -0.71
N GLU A 97 -0.04 6.06 0.31
CA GLU A 97 0.21 7.48 0.61
C GLU A 97 1.68 7.80 0.39
N ILE A 98 1.99 8.89 -0.32
CA ILE A 98 3.36 9.38 -0.51
C ILE A 98 3.52 10.65 0.32
N LEU A 99 4.39 10.59 1.33
CA LEU A 99 4.77 11.73 2.16
C LEU A 99 6.11 12.29 1.66
N GLY A 100 6.01 13.31 0.80
CA GLY A 100 7.15 14.02 0.24
C GLY A 100 6.71 14.92 -0.91
N SER A 101 7.63 15.20 -1.83
CA SER A 101 7.38 16.00 -3.03
C SER A 101 7.50 15.15 -4.30
N ILE A 102 6.78 15.55 -5.34
CA ILE A 102 6.92 14.97 -6.69
C ILE A 102 7.31 16.12 -7.61
N ALA A 103 8.50 16.05 -8.18
CA ALA A 103 9.03 17.00 -9.14
C ALA A 103 9.08 16.36 -10.52
N VAL A 104 8.42 16.98 -11.51
CA VAL A 104 8.44 16.54 -12.90
C VAL A 104 9.19 17.57 -13.73
N SER A 105 10.37 17.20 -14.22
CA SER A 105 11.19 18.03 -15.11
C SER A 105 10.78 17.84 -16.57
N VAL A 106 10.67 16.58 -16.99
CA VAL A 106 10.22 16.15 -18.32
C VAL A 106 9.46 14.84 -18.15
N GLY A 107 8.36 14.67 -18.88
CA GLY A 107 7.55 13.46 -18.82
C GLY A 107 6.18 13.67 -18.20
N ALA A 108 5.59 12.60 -17.69
CA ALA A 108 4.27 12.60 -17.06
C ALA A 108 4.18 11.63 -15.88
N VAL A 109 3.35 12.01 -14.90
CA VAL A 109 2.94 11.12 -13.80
C VAL A 109 1.44 10.93 -13.91
N ILE A 110 1.02 9.66 -13.90
CA ILE A 110 -0.38 9.25 -13.94
C ILE A 110 -0.72 8.56 -12.62
N PHE A 111 -1.91 8.83 -12.09
CA PHE A 111 -2.46 8.24 -10.87
C PHE A 111 -3.81 7.59 -11.18
#